data_AF-A0A967AV66-F1
#
_entry.id   AF-A0A967AV66-F1
#
_cell.length_a   1.000
_cell.length_b   1.000
_cell.length_c   1.000
_cell.angle_alpha   90.00
_cell.angle_beta   90.00
_cell.angle_gamma   90.00
#
_symmetry.space_group_name_H-M   'P 1'
#
loop_
_entity.id
_entity.type
_entity.pdbx_description
1 polymer ?
#
loop_
_entity_poly.entity_id
_entity_poly.type
_entity_poly.pdbx_seq_one_letter_code
_entity_poly.pdbx_strand_id
1 'polypeptide(L)'
;MKNTFKSSLRLFGCCMGLSALLFTSCSEEEVVSPDTPSVTDARDLTIALKATPTDPIIIDDLGTDALKTTEAPGIDRGRFNITLSYLLPPTDRQLEVFEAAAARWERIIIKDEPSFTGTLPSAFLGFPPLVDEGTVDDIIIEVALAPIDGPGGILGQAGPRFVRTDDFLTLSGVMFFDVADLDFLEQLDLFEEVIVHEMGHVLGVGTLWNVAPFGFDRTLRGGSDDNPYFLGRKANVFWNAEGGTLELPIEGDFGPGTRFGHWDEEALNNELMTGFLNLGENPLSRITAGSMKDLGYGSASVGESYDLPKGTPGVAAKGTASSEGLHIASMEELLQPIGFVNIKENK
;
A
#
# COMPACT_ATOMS: atom_id res chain seq x y z
N MET A 1 41.55 -32.53 44.96
CA MET A 1 40.83 -32.41 46.25
C MET A 1 39.36 -32.67 45.92
N LYS A 2 38.82 -33.87 46.20
CA LYS A 2 37.98 -34.24 47.38
C LYS A 2 36.80 -33.28 47.53
N ASN A 3 35.52 -33.63 47.35
CA ASN A 3 34.72 -34.73 47.92
C ASN A 3 33.45 -34.94 47.06
N THR A 4 33.13 -36.15 46.56
CA THR A 4 32.28 -37.21 47.15
C THR A 4 30.90 -36.80 47.66
N PHE A 5 29.84 -37.35 47.03
CA PHE A 5 28.73 -37.98 47.76
C PHE A 5 28.26 -39.26 47.05
N LYS A 6 28.13 -40.32 47.86
CA LYS A 6 27.72 -41.69 47.57
C LYS A 6 26.18 -41.80 47.62
N SER A 7 25.56 -42.52 46.68
CA SER A 7 24.99 -43.88 46.81
C SER A 7 23.66 -44.00 47.57
N SER A 8 22.62 -44.53 46.91
CA SER A 8 22.15 -45.90 47.17
C SER A 8 21.14 -46.37 46.12
N LEU A 9 21.54 -47.44 45.42
CA LEU A 9 20.76 -48.30 44.53
C LEU A 9 20.21 -49.48 45.36
N ARG A 10 19.10 -50.12 44.92
CA ARG A 10 18.78 -51.58 44.89
C ARG A 10 17.29 -51.87 45.17
N LEU A 11 16.61 -52.88 44.59
CA LEU A 11 16.86 -53.89 43.54
C LEU A 11 15.60 -54.81 43.42
N PHE A 12 15.54 -55.61 42.34
CA PHE A 12 14.80 -56.88 42.12
C PHE A 12 13.29 -56.82 41.81
N GLY A 13 12.74 -57.61 40.88
CA GLY A 13 13.26 -58.79 40.13
C GLY A 13 12.37 -59.11 38.91
N CYS A 14 12.96 -59.64 37.82
CA CYS A 14 13.02 -61.06 37.41
C CYS A 14 11.80 -61.52 36.58
N CYS A 15 11.97 -61.77 35.26
CA CYS A 15 12.07 -63.11 34.61
C CYS A 15 10.69 -63.78 34.43
N MET A 16 10.25 -64.41 33.33
CA MET A 16 10.70 -65.00 32.06
C MET A 16 9.40 -65.06 31.20
N GLY A 17 9.30 -65.29 29.89
CA GLY A 17 10.17 -65.82 28.86
C GLY A 17 9.29 -66.40 27.72
N LEU A 18 9.92 -66.57 26.56
CA LEU A 18 9.57 -67.42 25.41
C LEU A 18 8.40 -67.06 24.48
N SER A 19 8.80 -66.76 23.23
CA SER A 19 8.04 -66.88 21.98
C SER A 19 7.55 -68.30 21.71
N ALA A 20 6.37 -68.40 21.08
CA ALA A 20 6.06 -69.41 20.07
C ALA A 20 5.00 -68.86 19.09
N LEU A 21 5.05 -69.37 17.86
CA LEU A 21 4.52 -68.82 16.61
C LEU A 21 3.02 -69.10 16.34
N LEU A 22 2.45 -68.18 15.55
CA LEU A 22 1.45 -68.29 14.45
C LEU A 22 0.15 -69.09 14.67
N PHE A 23 -0.99 -68.46 14.37
CA PHE A 23 -1.87 -68.84 13.26
C PHE A 23 -2.84 -67.71 12.92
N THR A 24 -3.03 -67.48 11.63
CA THR A 24 -3.98 -66.54 11.04
C THR A 24 -5.39 -67.13 11.06
N SER A 25 -6.42 -66.37 11.39
CA SER A 25 -7.77 -66.62 10.87
C SER A 25 -8.61 -65.36 10.99
N CYS A 26 -9.17 -64.94 9.85
CA CYS A 26 -9.99 -63.75 9.69
C CYS A 26 -11.39 -63.98 10.25
N SER A 27 -11.92 -62.98 10.97
CA SER A 27 -13.35 -62.73 11.07
C SER A 27 -13.58 -61.23 11.09
N GLU A 28 -14.37 -60.76 10.12
CA GLU A 28 -14.84 -59.38 9.97
C GLU A 28 -15.51 -58.87 11.25
N GLU A 29 -15.05 -57.72 11.75
CA GLU A 29 -15.78 -56.88 12.69
C GLU A 29 -16.02 -55.53 12.01
N GLU A 30 -17.29 -55.14 11.93
CA GLU A 30 -17.74 -53.87 11.38
C GLU A 30 -17.07 -52.71 12.12
N VAL A 31 -16.27 -51.93 11.39
CA VAL A 31 -15.66 -50.70 11.90
C VAL A 31 -16.75 -49.63 11.99
N VAL A 32 -17.24 -49.40 13.21
CA VAL A 32 -17.90 -48.14 13.55
C VAL A 32 -16.83 -47.05 13.51
N SER A 33 -16.73 -46.34 12.39
CA SER A 33 -15.93 -45.14 12.28
C SER A 33 -16.49 -44.06 13.20
N PRO A 34 -15.69 -43.39 14.05
CA PRO A 34 -16.13 -42.18 14.70
C PRO A 34 -16.31 -41.11 13.62
N ASP A 35 -17.50 -40.53 13.54
CA ASP A 35 -17.82 -39.37 12.70
C ASP A 35 -16.74 -38.31 12.90
N THR A 36 -15.81 -38.24 11.94
CA THR A 36 -14.96 -37.08 11.76
C THR A 36 -15.88 -36.00 11.22
N PRO A 37 -16.03 -34.83 11.87
CA PRO A 37 -16.78 -33.75 11.28
C PRO A 37 -16.12 -33.47 9.93
N SER A 38 -16.87 -33.64 8.84
CA SER A 38 -16.41 -33.20 7.54
C SER A 38 -16.04 -31.74 7.68
N VAL A 39 -14.77 -31.41 7.42
CA VAL A 39 -14.33 -30.03 7.20
C VAL A 39 -15.29 -29.48 6.16
N THR A 40 -16.20 -28.65 6.63
CA THR A 40 -17.22 -28.01 5.81
C THR A 40 -16.47 -27.01 4.95
N ASP A 41 -16.59 -27.17 3.63
CA ASP A 41 -16.16 -26.26 2.56
C ASP A 41 -15.40 -25.02 3.05
N ALA A 42 -14.08 -25.13 3.20
CA ALA A 42 -13.22 -23.97 3.02
C ALA A 42 -13.35 -23.62 1.54
N ARG A 43 -14.37 -22.82 1.19
CA ARG A 43 -14.40 -22.17 -0.12
C ARG A 43 -13.13 -21.34 -0.18
N ASP A 44 -12.24 -21.64 -1.12
CA ASP A 44 -11.14 -20.75 -1.46
C ASP A 44 -11.76 -19.38 -1.75
N LEU A 45 -11.58 -18.44 -0.82
CA LEU A 45 -12.09 -17.09 -0.95
C LEU A 45 -11.22 -16.38 -1.97
N THR A 46 -11.65 -16.36 -3.23
CA THR A 46 -10.99 -15.56 -4.26
C THR A 46 -11.30 -14.08 -4.02
N ILE A 47 -10.27 -13.31 -3.68
CA ILE A 47 -10.37 -11.85 -3.54
C ILE A 47 -10.07 -11.22 -4.90
N ALA A 48 -10.93 -10.30 -5.32
CA ALA A 48 -10.76 -9.57 -6.57
C ALA A 48 -11.38 -8.17 -6.47
N LEU A 49 -10.76 -7.21 -7.15
CA LEU A 49 -11.31 -5.85 -7.30
C LEU A 49 -12.59 -5.86 -8.14
N LYS A 50 -13.51 -4.96 -7.82
CA LYS A 50 -14.66 -4.65 -8.68
C LYS A 50 -14.16 -3.98 -9.96
N ALA A 51 -14.78 -4.34 -11.07
CA ALA A 51 -14.54 -3.68 -12.35
C ALA A 51 -14.80 -2.17 -12.24
N THR A 52 -13.96 -1.38 -12.90
CA THR A 52 -14.14 0.07 -13.05
C THR A 52 -15.49 0.35 -13.72
N PRO A 53 -16.37 1.16 -13.11
CA PRO A 53 -17.66 1.50 -13.69
C PRO A 53 -17.47 2.39 -14.93
N THR A 54 -18.40 2.32 -15.88
CA THR A 54 -18.37 3.15 -17.10
C THR A 54 -18.60 4.63 -16.78
N ASP A 55 -19.49 4.89 -15.81
CA ASP A 55 -19.82 6.24 -15.34
C ASP A 55 -19.27 6.42 -13.92
N PRO A 56 -18.75 7.62 -13.57
CA PRO A 56 -18.29 7.89 -12.23
C PRO A 56 -19.41 7.75 -11.20
N ILE A 57 -19.09 7.13 -10.06
CA ILE A 57 -20.02 7.03 -8.92
C ILE A 57 -20.01 8.35 -8.16
N ILE A 58 -21.18 8.94 -7.93
CA ILE A 58 -21.32 10.15 -7.12
C ILE A 58 -21.88 9.77 -5.75
N ILE A 59 -21.18 10.18 -4.69
CA ILE A 59 -21.62 9.99 -3.30
C ILE A 59 -21.77 11.38 -2.67
N ASP A 60 -22.91 11.61 -2.03
CA ASP A 60 -23.14 12.81 -1.24
C ASP A 60 -22.84 12.51 0.22
N ASP A 61 -22.06 13.39 0.85
CA ASP A 61 -21.92 13.40 2.30
C ASP A 61 -23.28 13.61 2.97
N LEU A 62 -23.65 12.69 3.86
CA LEU A 62 -24.89 12.77 4.60
C LEU A 62 -24.86 13.95 5.57
N GLY A 63 -23.68 14.38 6.01
CA GLY A 63 -23.48 15.34 7.08
C GLY A 63 -24.05 14.85 8.41
N THR A 64 -23.78 15.57 9.49
CA THR A 64 -24.35 15.24 10.81
C THR A 64 -25.50 16.18 11.15
N ASP A 65 -26.75 15.68 11.16
CA ASP A 65 -27.86 16.33 11.90
C ASP A 65 -27.65 16.23 13.44
N ALA A 66 -26.58 15.57 13.88
CA ALA A 66 -26.15 15.52 15.27
C ALA A 66 -25.45 16.82 15.68
N LEU A 67 -26.03 17.45 16.70
CA LEU A 67 -25.51 18.57 17.49
C LEU A 67 -23.98 18.60 17.56
N LYS A 68 -23.40 19.71 17.05
CA LYS A 68 -22.00 20.14 17.16
C LYS A 68 -21.18 19.45 18.26
N THR A 69 -20.13 18.77 17.83
CA THR A 69 -18.77 18.83 18.38
C THR A 69 -17.89 18.03 17.39
N THR A 70 -17.08 18.64 16.50
CA THR A 70 -16.22 19.80 16.75
C THR A 70 -15.51 20.35 15.47
N GLU A 71 -15.10 21.63 15.47
CA GLU A 71 -13.85 22.11 14.80
C GLU A 71 -12.58 21.63 15.54
N ALA A 72 -12.76 20.64 16.40
CA ALA A 72 -11.72 19.99 17.13
C ALA A 72 -11.33 18.81 16.24
N PRO A 73 -10.03 18.58 16.20
CA PRO A 73 -9.46 17.39 15.63
C PRO A 73 -10.27 16.11 15.59
N GLY A 74 -10.03 15.31 14.57
CA GLY A 74 -10.12 13.86 14.65
C GLY A 74 -9.48 13.23 15.89
N ILE A 75 -9.47 11.90 15.91
CA ILE A 75 -8.72 11.11 16.90
C ILE A 75 -7.23 11.56 16.95
N ASP A 76 -6.74 12.09 15.84
CA ASP A 76 -5.38 12.59 15.54
C ASP A 76 -4.97 13.96 16.10
N ARG A 77 -5.88 14.71 16.75
CA ARG A 77 -5.62 16.07 17.21
C ARG A 77 -5.42 17.12 16.08
N GLY A 78 -6.08 16.95 14.93
CA GLY A 78 -6.33 17.94 13.87
C GLY A 78 -5.20 17.93 12.87
N ARG A 79 -4.61 16.75 12.76
CA ARG A 79 -3.47 16.44 11.92
C ARG A 79 -3.96 15.36 10.98
N PHE A 80 -3.43 15.41 9.76
CA PHE A 80 -3.73 14.40 8.76
C PHE A 80 -3.53 12.97 9.30
N ASN A 81 -4.49 12.08 9.02
CA ASN A 81 -4.53 10.71 9.48
C ASN A 81 -4.88 9.74 8.34
N ILE A 82 -4.15 8.64 8.23
CA ILE A 82 -4.43 7.57 7.27
C ILE A 82 -5.05 6.40 8.01
N THR A 83 -6.33 6.14 7.77
CA THR A 83 -7.00 4.97 8.33
C THR A 83 -6.81 3.75 7.43
N LEU A 84 -6.29 2.65 7.96
CA LEU A 84 -6.15 1.39 7.24
C LEU A 84 -7.28 0.42 7.60
N SER A 85 -7.98 -0.07 6.59
CA SER A 85 -9.07 -1.05 6.74
C SER A 85 -8.71 -2.35 6.04
N TYR A 86 -8.30 -3.35 6.80
CA TYR A 86 -7.89 -4.64 6.25
C TYR A 86 -9.10 -5.52 5.93
N LEU A 87 -9.17 -6.01 4.69
CA LEU A 87 -10.22 -6.90 4.21
C LEU A 87 -10.22 -8.24 4.94
N LEU A 88 -9.01 -8.75 5.24
CA LEU A 88 -8.75 -9.92 6.05
C LEU A 88 -7.77 -9.55 7.16
N PRO A 89 -7.81 -10.20 8.34
CA PRO A 89 -6.90 -9.89 9.44
C PRO A 89 -5.43 -10.02 9.01
N PRO A 90 -4.61 -8.95 9.13
CA PRO A 90 -3.17 -9.03 8.86
C PRO A 90 -2.45 -9.76 9.99
N THR A 91 -1.23 -10.21 9.73
CA THR A 91 -0.30 -10.60 10.80
C THR A 91 0.19 -9.37 11.57
N ASP A 92 0.70 -9.56 12.79
CA ASP A 92 1.26 -8.46 13.60
C ASP A 92 2.39 -7.72 12.86
N ARG A 93 3.22 -8.45 12.10
CA ARG A 93 4.31 -7.86 11.32
C ARG A 93 3.78 -7.01 10.16
N GLN A 94 2.78 -7.51 9.43
CA GLN A 94 2.16 -6.74 8.35
C GLN A 94 1.52 -5.47 8.91
N LEU A 95 0.74 -5.57 10.00
CA LEU A 95 0.16 -4.41 10.66
C LEU A 95 1.22 -3.38 11.03
N GLU A 96 2.32 -3.80 11.66
CA GLU A 96 3.43 -2.90 12.02
C GLU A 96 4.00 -2.16 10.81
N VAL A 97 4.27 -2.86 9.71
CA VAL A 97 4.87 -2.27 8.50
C VAL A 97 3.93 -1.28 7.83
N PHE A 98 2.65 -1.62 7.72
CA PHE A 98 1.64 -0.74 7.13
C PHE A 98 1.42 0.54 7.97
N GLU A 99 1.37 0.42 9.29
CA GLU A 99 1.25 1.57 10.20
C GLU A 99 2.53 2.44 10.17
N ALA A 100 3.72 1.83 10.05
CA ALA A 100 4.96 2.56 9.85
C ALA A 100 4.97 3.35 8.53
N ALA A 101 4.42 2.76 7.46
CA ALA A 101 4.28 3.41 6.17
C ALA A 101 3.30 4.59 6.22
N ALA A 102 2.14 4.43 6.87
CA ALA A 102 1.20 5.52 7.13
C ALA A 102 1.90 6.66 7.89
N ALA A 103 2.64 6.34 8.95
CA ALA A 103 3.37 7.32 9.73
C ALA A 103 4.51 8.03 8.95
N ARG A 104 5.04 7.45 7.87
CA ARG A 104 5.97 8.16 6.95
C ARG A 104 5.24 9.26 6.19
N TRP A 105 4.06 8.97 5.65
CA TRP A 105 3.26 9.95 4.92
C TRP A 105 2.64 11.02 5.83
N GLU A 106 2.16 10.68 7.02
CA GLU A 106 1.61 11.62 8.01
C GLU A 106 2.67 12.58 8.59
N ARG A 107 3.96 12.28 8.44
CA ARG A 107 5.03 13.25 8.73
C ARG A 107 5.13 14.34 7.67
N ILE A 108 4.78 14.01 6.43
CA ILE A 108 4.81 14.91 5.29
C ILE A 108 3.50 15.68 5.21
N ILE A 109 2.36 14.99 5.21
CA ILE A 109 1.03 15.61 5.15
C ILE A 109 0.60 15.88 6.59
N ILE A 110 0.40 17.15 6.95
CA ILE A 110 0.20 17.53 8.35
C ILE A 110 -1.14 18.22 8.62
N LYS A 111 -1.79 18.75 7.57
CA LYS A 111 -3.05 19.46 7.70
C LYS A 111 -4.19 18.48 7.50
N ASP A 112 -5.14 18.58 8.41
CA ASP A 112 -6.49 18.04 8.34
C ASP A 112 -7.19 18.37 7.01
N GLU A 113 -7.91 17.38 6.49
CA GLU A 113 -8.86 17.43 5.39
C GLU A 113 -10.28 17.18 5.91
N PRO A 114 -11.32 17.70 5.23
CA PRO A 114 -12.69 17.54 5.71
C PRO A 114 -13.10 16.08 5.86
N SER A 115 -13.62 15.73 7.04
CA SER A 115 -14.21 14.41 7.30
C SER A 115 -15.47 14.20 6.46
N PHE A 116 -15.74 12.95 6.08
CA PHE A 116 -16.93 12.52 5.36
C PHE A 116 -17.83 11.69 6.29
N THR A 117 -19.16 11.82 6.19
CA THR A 117 -20.09 10.92 6.87
C THR A 117 -21.04 10.25 5.88
N GLY A 118 -21.06 8.92 5.85
CA GLY A 118 -21.94 8.16 4.98
C GLY A 118 -21.43 6.75 4.71
N THR A 119 -21.86 6.20 3.57
CA THR A 119 -21.49 4.85 3.15
C THR A 119 -20.52 4.91 1.98
N LEU A 120 -19.36 4.25 2.11
CA LEU A 120 -18.41 4.04 1.03
C LEU A 120 -18.42 2.57 0.62
N PRO A 121 -18.62 2.25 -0.67
CA PRO A 121 -18.59 0.86 -1.11
C PRO A 121 -17.16 0.30 -1.00
N SER A 122 -17.04 -0.97 -0.61
CA SER A 122 -15.77 -1.70 -0.74
C SER A 122 -15.35 -1.76 -2.20
N ALA A 123 -14.05 -1.69 -2.44
CA ALA A 123 -13.47 -1.92 -3.75
C ALA A 123 -13.48 -3.38 -4.16
N PHE A 124 -13.63 -4.32 -3.22
CA PHE A 124 -13.57 -5.75 -3.48
C PHE A 124 -14.96 -6.36 -3.75
N LEU A 125 -15.00 -7.33 -4.66
CA LEU A 125 -16.23 -8.00 -5.07
C LEU A 125 -16.76 -8.92 -3.96
N GLY A 126 -18.04 -8.78 -3.62
CA GLY A 126 -18.71 -9.66 -2.66
C GLY A 126 -18.48 -9.31 -1.18
N PHE A 127 -17.81 -8.20 -0.90
CA PHE A 127 -17.58 -7.69 0.46
C PHE A 127 -18.60 -6.61 0.84
N PRO A 128 -18.89 -6.45 2.16
CA PRO A 128 -19.73 -5.36 2.66
C PRO A 128 -19.12 -3.99 2.31
N PRO A 129 -19.87 -2.89 2.47
CA PRO A 129 -19.31 -1.54 2.34
C PRO A 129 -18.05 -1.36 3.20
N LEU A 130 -17.07 -0.62 2.67
CA LEU A 130 -15.85 -0.22 3.40
C LEU A 130 -16.20 0.62 4.63
N VAL A 131 -17.19 1.51 4.45
CA VAL A 131 -17.79 2.31 5.52
C VAL A 131 -19.29 2.18 5.37
N ASP A 132 -20.00 1.88 6.47
CA ASP A 132 -21.45 1.75 6.50
C ASP A 132 -22.03 2.77 7.48
N GLU A 133 -22.64 3.84 6.95
CA GLU A 133 -23.19 4.97 7.72
C GLU A 133 -22.20 5.52 8.79
N GLY A 134 -20.91 5.52 8.47
CA GLY A 134 -19.83 5.88 9.38
C GLY A 134 -19.17 7.21 9.01
N THR A 135 -18.18 7.60 9.80
CA THR A 135 -17.36 8.79 9.54
C THR A 135 -15.96 8.37 9.10
N VAL A 136 -15.45 8.99 8.04
CA VAL A 136 -14.06 8.89 7.59
C VAL A 136 -13.40 10.22 7.89
N ASP A 137 -12.29 10.16 8.61
CA ASP A 137 -11.41 11.30 8.79
C ASP A 137 -10.27 11.22 7.78
N ASP A 138 -10.01 12.32 7.08
CA ASP A 138 -8.97 12.46 6.05
C ASP A 138 -8.97 11.42 4.91
N ILE A 139 -8.47 10.21 5.15
CA ILE A 139 -8.44 9.16 4.16
C ILE A 139 -8.61 7.79 4.81
N ILE A 140 -9.34 6.91 4.12
CA ILE A 140 -9.39 5.48 4.43
C ILE A 140 -8.85 4.65 3.26
N ILE A 141 -7.92 3.74 3.54
CA ILE A 141 -7.34 2.84 2.54
C ILE A 141 -7.79 1.41 2.85
N GLU A 142 -8.49 0.79 1.90
CA GLU A 142 -8.85 -0.62 2.00
C GLU A 142 -7.67 -1.49 1.56
N VAL A 143 -7.20 -2.36 2.46
CA VAL A 143 -6.00 -3.18 2.25
C VAL A 143 -6.37 -4.65 2.12
N ALA A 144 -5.87 -5.30 1.06
CA ALA A 144 -5.95 -6.74 0.91
C ALA A 144 -4.57 -7.36 0.68
N LEU A 145 -4.34 -8.50 1.33
CA LEU A 145 -3.17 -9.34 1.18
C LEU A 145 -3.70 -10.72 0.80
N ALA A 146 -3.73 -11.03 -0.49
CA ALA A 146 -4.24 -12.31 -0.99
C ALA A 146 -3.62 -12.65 -2.36
N PRO A 147 -3.69 -13.91 -2.81
CA PRO A 147 -3.15 -14.29 -4.12
C PRO A 147 -3.81 -13.50 -5.26
N ILE A 148 -3.02 -13.00 -6.21
CA ILE A 148 -3.50 -12.30 -7.41
C ILE A 148 -3.26 -13.19 -8.63
N ASP A 149 -2.01 -13.44 -8.97
CA ASP A 149 -1.62 -14.24 -10.14
C ASP A 149 -0.37 -15.12 -9.90
N GLY A 150 0.19 -15.10 -8.70
CA GLY A 150 1.33 -15.93 -8.30
C GLY A 150 2.67 -15.22 -8.53
N PRO A 151 3.80 -15.91 -8.30
CA PRO A 151 5.09 -15.23 -8.22
C PRO A 151 5.53 -14.54 -9.52
N GLY A 152 6.00 -13.30 -9.39
CA GLY A 152 6.60 -12.50 -10.47
C GLY A 152 5.60 -11.94 -11.49
N GLY A 153 4.31 -11.98 -11.16
CA GLY A 153 3.24 -11.34 -11.91
C GLY A 153 2.94 -9.94 -11.36
N ILE A 154 1.71 -9.71 -10.92
CA ILE A 154 1.31 -8.48 -10.26
C ILE A 154 1.77 -8.52 -8.81
N LEU A 155 2.72 -7.65 -8.46
CA LEU A 155 3.18 -7.42 -7.10
C LEU A 155 2.12 -6.69 -6.28
N GLY A 156 1.52 -5.65 -6.86
CA GLY A 156 0.59 -4.77 -6.16
C GLY A 156 -0.36 -4.02 -7.09
N GLN A 157 -1.53 -3.68 -6.59
CA GLN A 157 -2.47 -2.77 -7.24
C GLN A 157 -2.85 -1.68 -6.23
N ALA A 158 -2.59 -0.42 -6.56
CA ALA A 158 -2.85 0.68 -5.64
C ALA A 158 -3.33 1.94 -6.33
N GLY A 159 -4.11 2.73 -5.60
CA GLY A 159 -4.54 4.04 -6.07
C GLY A 159 -5.80 4.56 -5.40
N PRO A 160 -6.19 5.81 -5.72
CA PRO A 160 -7.42 6.40 -5.26
C PRO A 160 -8.64 5.68 -5.84
N ARG A 161 -9.71 5.59 -5.05
CA ARG A 161 -11.03 5.09 -5.47
C ARG A 161 -12.06 6.20 -5.51
N PHE A 162 -12.14 6.98 -4.45
CA PHE A 162 -13.02 8.13 -4.35
C PHE A 162 -12.22 9.37 -3.96
N VAL A 163 -12.45 10.46 -4.68
CA VAL A 163 -11.82 11.77 -4.42
C VAL A 163 -12.88 12.79 -4.03
N ARG A 164 -12.48 13.79 -3.25
CA ARG A 164 -13.35 14.93 -2.89
C ARG A 164 -13.56 15.83 -4.10
N THR A 165 -14.75 16.35 -4.30
CA THR A 165 -15.03 17.25 -5.43
C THR A 165 -14.35 18.61 -5.35
N ASP A 166 -14.07 19.07 -4.13
CA ASP A 166 -13.62 20.46 -3.90
C ASP A 166 -12.15 20.66 -4.29
N ASP A 167 -11.32 19.67 -4.01
CA ASP A 167 -9.88 19.71 -4.21
C ASP A 167 -9.31 18.50 -4.95
N PHE A 168 -10.14 17.52 -5.30
CA PHE A 168 -9.72 16.28 -5.96
C PHE A 168 -8.68 15.47 -5.16
N LEU A 169 -8.62 15.64 -3.84
CA LEU A 169 -7.77 14.82 -2.97
C LEU A 169 -8.48 13.50 -2.61
N THR A 170 -7.71 12.46 -2.38
CA THR A 170 -8.23 11.12 -2.09
C THR A 170 -8.99 11.10 -0.78
N LEU A 171 -10.24 10.61 -0.79
CA LEU A 171 -11.02 10.27 0.40
C LEU A 171 -10.92 8.78 0.72
N SER A 172 -10.94 7.93 -0.31
CA SER A 172 -10.64 6.52 -0.12
C SER A 172 -9.79 5.94 -1.24
N GLY A 173 -8.96 4.97 -0.87
CA GLY A 173 -8.07 4.28 -1.77
C GLY A 173 -8.02 2.79 -1.50
N VAL A 174 -7.22 2.10 -2.29
CA VAL A 174 -6.98 0.66 -2.18
C VAL A 174 -5.50 0.37 -2.26
N MET A 175 -5.05 -0.62 -1.50
CA MET A 175 -3.80 -1.33 -1.75
C MET A 175 -4.08 -2.84 -1.73
N PHE A 176 -3.78 -3.53 -2.83
CA PHE A 176 -3.94 -4.97 -2.96
C PHE A 176 -2.60 -5.61 -3.35
N PHE A 177 -2.00 -6.39 -2.46
CA PHE A 177 -0.71 -7.02 -2.68
C PHE A 177 -0.83 -8.53 -2.89
N ASP A 178 -0.07 -9.07 -3.84
CA ASP A 178 0.05 -10.52 -4.02
C ASP A 178 0.95 -11.12 -2.93
N VAL A 179 0.35 -11.93 -2.06
CA VAL A 179 1.06 -12.67 -1.01
C VAL A 179 2.13 -13.62 -1.54
N ALA A 180 2.06 -14.01 -2.82
CA ALA A 180 3.06 -14.85 -3.47
C ALA A 180 4.40 -14.12 -3.69
N ASP A 181 4.39 -12.79 -3.71
CA ASP A 181 5.59 -11.96 -3.93
C ASP A 181 6.15 -11.35 -2.63
N LEU A 182 5.37 -11.33 -1.55
CA LEU A 182 5.78 -10.70 -0.29
C LEU A 182 7.00 -11.36 0.36
N ASP A 183 7.06 -12.70 0.35
CA ASP A 183 8.19 -13.44 0.94
C ASP A 183 9.53 -13.05 0.29
N PHE A 184 9.53 -12.73 -1.00
CA PHE A 184 10.71 -12.28 -1.74
C PHE A 184 11.08 -10.84 -1.36
N LEU A 185 10.10 -9.95 -1.23
CA LEU A 185 10.32 -8.56 -0.80
C LEU A 185 10.82 -8.46 0.63
N GLU A 186 10.30 -9.30 1.54
CA GLU A 186 10.77 -9.36 2.92
C GLU A 186 12.22 -9.84 3.00
N GLN A 187 12.63 -10.80 2.17
CA GLN A 187 14.03 -11.26 2.11
C GLN A 187 15.01 -10.19 1.61
N LEU A 188 14.51 -9.23 0.84
CA LEU A 188 15.29 -8.10 0.33
C LEU A 188 15.18 -6.84 1.22
N ASP A 189 14.44 -6.91 2.33
CA ASP A 189 14.09 -5.75 3.17
C ASP A 189 13.38 -4.62 2.40
N LEU A 190 12.69 -4.94 1.29
CA LEU A 190 12.01 -3.99 0.42
C LEU A 190 10.49 -3.89 0.67
N PHE A 191 9.92 -4.79 1.47
CA PHE A 191 8.47 -4.85 1.67
C PHE A 191 7.89 -3.55 2.25
N GLU A 192 8.57 -2.93 3.21
CA GLU A 192 8.16 -1.63 3.76
C GLU A 192 8.21 -0.52 2.70
N GLU A 193 9.28 -0.46 1.90
CA GLU A 193 9.44 0.56 0.86
C GLU A 193 8.36 0.44 -0.21
N VAL A 194 8.01 -0.79 -0.62
CA VAL A 194 6.87 -1.05 -1.51
C VAL A 194 5.58 -0.48 -0.93
N ILE A 195 5.27 -0.76 0.34
CA ILE A 195 4.01 -0.27 0.93
C ILE A 195 3.97 1.25 0.96
N VAL A 196 5.09 1.91 1.28
CA VAL A 196 5.16 3.36 1.30
C VAL A 196 5.01 3.93 -0.10
N HIS A 197 5.62 3.29 -1.10
CA HIS A 197 5.48 3.64 -2.52
C HIS A 197 4.02 3.57 -2.98
N GLU A 198 3.36 2.42 -2.80
CA GLU A 198 1.96 2.23 -3.18
C GLU A 198 1.00 3.18 -2.46
N MET A 199 1.27 3.46 -1.18
CA MET A 199 0.50 4.44 -0.42
C MET A 199 0.66 5.86 -1.01
N GLY A 200 1.82 6.19 -1.58
CA GLY A 200 2.03 7.42 -2.35
C GLY A 200 1.12 7.52 -3.56
N HIS A 201 0.94 6.44 -4.31
CA HIS A 201 -0.01 6.38 -5.42
C HIS A 201 -1.46 6.54 -4.96
N VAL A 202 -1.83 5.95 -3.82
CA VAL A 202 -3.16 6.18 -3.22
C VAL A 202 -3.37 7.66 -2.88
N LEU A 203 -2.34 8.32 -2.33
CA LEU A 203 -2.41 9.73 -1.94
C LEU A 203 -2.38 10.68 -3.14
N GLY A 204 -1.93 10.24 -4.32
CA GLY A 204 -2.06 11.00 -5.56
C GLY A 204 -0.78 11.21 -6.36
N VAL A 205 0.36 10.69 -5.89
CA VAL A 205 1.62 10.72 -6.66
C VAL A 205 1.45 9.86 -7.90
N GLY A 206 1.68 10.44 -9.09
CA GLY A 206 1.46 9.77 -10.38
C GLY A 206 -0.02 9.65 -10.78
N THR A 207 -0.90 9.33 -9.85
CA THR A 207 -2.32 9.02 -10.13
C THR A 207 -3.20 10.26 -10.22
N LEU A 208 -2.89 11.35 -9.50
CA LEU A 208 -3.71 12.57 -9.42
C LEU A 208 -3.01 13.82 -9.97
N TRP A 209 -1.90 13.66 -10.68
CA TRP A 209 -1.16 14.78 -11.28
C TRP A 209 -1.92 15.50 -12.39
N ASN A 210 -2.57 14.76 -13.29
CA ASN A 210 -3.35 15.31 -14.41
C ASN A 210 -4.78 14.79 -14.36
N VAL A 211 -5.68 15.61 -13.80
CA VAL A 211 -7.07 15.23 -13.56
C VAL A 211 -8.08 16.04 -14.38
N ALA A 212 -7.60 16.84 -15.33
CA ALA A 212 -8.43 17.52 -16.33
C ALA A 212 -9.40 16.58 -17.08
N PRO A 213 -9.04 15.31 -17.42
CA PRO A 213 -10.00 14.37 -18.01
C PRO A 213 -11.20 14.03 -17.12
N PHE A 214 -11.07 14.21 -15.81
CA PHE A 214 -12.16 14.05 -14.83
C PHE A 214 -12.95 15.33 -14.59
N GLY A 215 -12.65 16.41 -15.31
CA GLY A 215 -13.34 17.71 -15.18
C GLY A 215 -12.78 18.63 -14.09
N PHE A 216 -11.61 18.32 -13.51
CA PHE A 216 -10.95 19.15 -12.51
C PHE A 216 -9.71 19.84 -13.09
N ASP A 217 -9.60 21.16 -12.92
CA ASP A 217 -8.52 21.97 -13.50
C ASP A 217 -7.19 21.84 -12.73
N ARG A 218 -6.58 20.65 -12.81
CA ARG A 218 -5.21 20.40 -12.35
C ARG A 218 -4.44 19.64 -13.42
N THR A 219 -3.29 20.22 -13.78
CA THR A 219 -2.29 19.63 -14.68
C THR A 219 -0.91 19.85 -14.06
N LEU A 220 -0.31 18.78 -13.53
CA LEU A 220 1.03 18.77 -12.93
C LEU A 220 2.06 18.01 -13.76
N ARG A 221 1.67 17.29 -14.81
CA ARG A 221 2.56 16.71 -15.84
C ARG A 221 2.44 17.54 -17.12
N GLY A 222 3.57 18.07 -17.57
CA GLY A 222 3.76 18.75 -18.84
C GLY A 222 4.77 18.04 -19.73
N GLY A 223 5.13 18.68 -20.85
CA GLY A 223 6.05 18.12 -21.83
C GLY A 223 5.40 17.20 -22.85
N SER A 224 6.23 16.64 -23.74
CA SER A 224 5.80 15.58 -24.66
C SER A 224 5.79 14.24 -23.94
N ASP A 225 5.08 13.25 -24.47
CA ASP A 225 5.12 11.88 -23.95
C ASP A 225 6.56 11.31 -23.88
N ASP A 226 7.45 11.70 -24.81
CA ASP A 226 8.85 11.26 -24.82
C ASP A 226 9.77 12.01 -23.83
N ASN A 227 9.31 13.14 -23.29
CA ASN A 227 10.07 13.97 -22.35
C ASN A 227 9.09 14.67 -21.39
N PRO A 228 8.36 13.91 -20.56
CA PRO A 228 7.43 14.49 -19.61
C PRO A 228 8.22 15.11 -18.44
N TYR A 229 7.67 16.18 -17.88
CA TYR A 229 8.24 16.81 -16.70
C TYR A 229 7.14 17.34 -15.78
N PHE A 230 7.48 17.51 -14.51
CA PHE A 230 6.56 17.96 -13.50
C PHE A 230 6.46 19.49 -13.51
N LEU A 231 5.23 20.01 -13.54
CA LEU A 231 4.90 21.44 -13.55
C LEU A 231 4.75 22.03 -12.14
N GLY A 232 4.63 21.19 -11.11
CA GLY A 232 4.44 21.63 -9.74
C GLY A 232 5.63 22.43 -9.23
N ARG A 233 5.35 23.59 -8.63
CA ARG A 233 6.37 24.58 -8.26
C ARG A 233 7.19 24.10 -7.07
N LYS A 234 6.59 23.45 -6.08
CA LYS A 234 7.25 23.07 -4.84
C LYS A 234 8.20 21.90 -5.04
N ALA A 235 7.79 20.85 -5.75
CA ALA A 235 8.67 19.74 -6.10
C ALA A 235 9.89 20.24 -6.90
N ASN A 236 9.68 21.12 -7.89
CA ASN A 236 10.78 21.71 -8.66
C ASN A 236 11.75 22.55 -7.81
N VAL A 237 11.27 23.23 -6.77
CA VAL A 237 12.17 23.95 -5.85
C VAL A 237 13.09 22.98 -5.11
N PHE A 238 12.56 21.84 -4.65
CA PHE A 238 13.38 20.83 -3.96
C PHE A 238 14.29 20.10 -4.94
N TRP A 239 13.83 19.73 -6.14
CA TRP A 239 14.65 19.19 -7.22
C TRP A 239 15.92 20.03 -7.46
N ASN A 240 15.75 21.34 -7.65
CA ASN A 240 16.87 22.26 -7.84
C ASN A 240 17.75 22.41 -6.60
N ALA A 241 17.17 22.27 -5.39
CA ALA A 241 17.91 22.37 -4.13
C ALA A 241 18.78 21.12 -3.88
N GLU A 242 18.30 19.93 -4.26
CA GLU A 242 19.07 18.68 -4.17
C GLU A 242 20.16 18.58 -5.25
N GLY A 243 20.13 19.47 -6.26
CA GLY A 243 21.20 19.60 -7.25
C GLY A 243 20.76 19.29 -8.69
N GLY A 244 19.48 19.02 -8.90
CA GLY A 244 18.88 18.91 -10.21
C GLY A 244 18.95 20.21 -11.00
N THR A 245 18.84 20.08 -12.32
CA THR A 245 18.80 21.20 -13.26
C THR A 245 17.62 21.03 -14.20
N LEU A 246 17.18 22.10 -14.87
CA LEU A 246 15.96 22.11 -15.68
C LEU A 246 14.72 21.74 -14.85
N GLU A 247 13.64 21.35 -15.51
CA GLU A 247 12.42 20.86 -14.88
C GLU A 247 12.61 19.46 -14.28
N LEU A 248 11.91 19.14 -13.18
CA LEU A 248 11.90 17.80 -12.58
C LEU A 248 11.33 16.76 -13.58
N PRO A 249 12.10 15.75 -14.00
CA PRO A 249 11.65 14.80 -15.01
C PRO A 249 10.67 13.79 -14.41
N ILE A 250 9.73 13.37 -15.25
CA ILE A 250 8.79 12.28 -14.97
C ILE A 250 9.21 11.09 -15.83
N GLU A 251 8.95 9.88 -15.36
CA GLU A 251 9.24 8.67 -16.12
C GLU A 251 8.50 8.68 -17.46
N GLY A 252 9.26 8.65 -18.55
CA GLY A 252 8.79 8.74 -19.93
C GLY A 252 8.94 7.43 -20.72
N ASP A 253 9.67 6.47 -20.19
CA ASP A 253 9.95 5.17 -20.78
C ASP A 253 8.98 4.08 -20.27
N PHE A 254 9.22 2.83 -20.69
CA PHE A 254 8.48 1.62 -20.27
C PHE A 254 6.97 1.61 -20.63
N GLY A 255 6.21 0.76 -19.95
CA GLY A 255 4.80 0.50 -20.21
C GLY A 255 3.85 1.39 -19.39
N PRO A 256 2.52 1.25 -19.59
CA PRO A 256 1.51 2.09 -18.92
C PRO A 256 1.48 2.03 -17.38
N GLY A 257 2.04 1.01 -16.74
CA GLY A 257 2.20 0.96 -15.28
C GLY A 257 3.28 1.93 -14.79
N THR A 258 4.43 1.91 -15.44
CA THR A 258 5.60 2.73 -15.10
C THR A 258 5.54 4.16 -15.63
N ARG A 259 5.11 4.33 -16.88
CA ARG A 259 5.18 5.60 -17.59
C ARG A 259 4.21 6.62 -16.98
N PHE A 260 4.69 7.83 -16.72
CA PHE A 260 3.93 8.97 -16.19
C PHE A 260 3.42 8.86 -14.75
N GLY A 261 3.58 7.70 -14.11
CA GLY A 261 3.23 7.47 -12.70
C GLY A 261 4.36 7.79 -11.71
N HIS A 262 5.60 7.84 -12.20
CA HIS A 262 6.81 7.89 -11.37
C HIS A 262 7.71 9.07 -11.70
N TRP A 263 8.64 9.33 -10.80
CA TRP A 263 9.83 10.08 -11.17
C TRP A 263 10.71 9.26 -12.12
N ASP A 264 11.45 9.96 -12.98
CA ASP A 264 12.39 9.34 -13.92
C ASP A 264 13.53 8.63 -13.17
N GLU A 265 13.68 7.32 -13.36
CA GLU A 265 14.66 6.50 -12.63
C GLU A 265 16.10 6.90 -12.95
N GLU A 266 16.42 7.22 -14.21
CA GLU A 266 17.80 7.55 -14.58
C GLU A 266 18.24 8.90 -13.99
N ALA A 267 17.31 9.84 -13.80
CA ALA A 267 17.57 11.11 -13.14
C ALA A 267 17.53 11.02 -11.61
N LEU A 268 16.53 10.35 -11.03
CA LEU A 268 16.34 10.34 -9.57
C LEU A 268 16.92 9.12 -8.86
N ASN A 269 17.30 8.07 -9.58
CA ASN A 269 17.91 6.86 -9.03
C ASN A 269 17.10 6.30 -7.86
N ASN A 270 17.65 6.28 -6.65
CA ASN A 270 17.01 5.67 -5.48
C ASN A 270 15.95 6.55 -4.79
N GLU A 271 15.36 7.55 -5.43
CA GLU A 271 14.21 8.25 -4.83
C GLU A 271 13.01 7.30 -4.75
N LEU A 272 12.33 7.25 -3.61
CA LEU A 272 11.32 6.21 -3.36
C LEU A 272 10.21 6.10 -4.41
N MET A 273 9.80 7.21 -5.03
CA MET A 273 8.70 7.25 -5.99
C MET A 273 9.17 7.12 -7.46
N THR A 274 10.37 6.62 -7.71
CA THR A 274 10.73 6.09 -9.03
C THR A 274 10.14 4.68 -9.21
N GLY A 275 10.06 4.18 -10.45
CA GLY A 275 9.49 2.85 -10.71
C GLY A 275 10.37 1.67 -10.25
N PHE A 276 11.51 1.94 -9.61
CA PHE A 276 12.48 0.94 -9.20
C PHE A 276 12.85 1.10 -7.73
N LEU A 277 12.86 -0.01 -6.98
CA LEU A 277 13.44 -0.03 -5.65
C LEU A 277 14.87 -0.52 -5.71
N ASN A 278 15.80 0.37 -5.40
CA ASN A 278 17.22 0.10 -5.39
C ASN A 278 17.59 -0.71 -4.13
N LEU A 279 18.64 -1.53 -4.23
CA LEU A 279 19.18 -2.19 -3.03
C LEU A 279 19.74 -1.13 -2.07
N GLY A 280 19.34 -1.22 -0.80
CA GLY A 280 19.72 -0.23 0.22
C GLY A 280 18.60 0.78 0.47
N GLU A 281 18.97 2.05 0.67
CA GLU A 281 18.01 3.09 1.06
C GLU A 281 17.26 3.65 -0.16
N ASN A 282 15.92 3.71 -0.06
CA ASN A 282 15.04 4.37 -1.02
C ASN A 282 14.32 5.55 -0.33
N PRO A 283 14.96 6.72 -0.19
CA PRO A 283 14.40 7.83 0.57
C PRO A 283 13.14 8.43 -0.05
N LEU A 284 12.13 8.64 0.80
CA LEU A 284 10.98 9.50 0.51
C LEU A 284 11.40 10.96 0.65
N SER A 285 11.86 11.55 -0.46
CA SER A 285 12.60 12.80 -0.44
C SER A 285 11.70 14.04 -0.29
N ARG A 286 12.34 15.19 -0.11
CA ARG A 286 11.67 16.50 -0.13
C ARG A 286 11.07 16.83 -1.49
N ILE A 287 11.53 16.20 -2.57
CA ILE A 287 10.97 16.36 -3.91
C ILE A 287 9.54 15.83 -3.92
N THR A 288 9.35 14.59 -3.47
CA THR A 288 8.03 13.96 -3.33
C THR A 288 7.15 14.71 -2.32
N ALA A 289 7.68 15.13 -1.18
CA ALA A 289 6.94 15.97 -0.24
C ALA A 289 6.46 17.30 -0.86
N GLY A 290 7.27 17.88 -1.75
CA GLY A 290 6.91 19.04 -2.55
C GLY A 290 5.75 18.75 -3.50
N SER A 291 5.73 17.56 -4.13
CA SER A 291 4.64 17.11 -5.00
C SER A 291 3.31 17.03 -4.24
N MET A 292 3.31 16.56 -2.99
CA MET A 292 2.11 16.58 -2.13
C MET A 292 1.57 18.00 -1.91
N LYS A 293 2.47 18.99 -1.79
CA LYS A 293 2.07 20.40 -1.67
C LYS A 293 1.51 20.95 -2.97
N ASP A 294 2.04 20.53 -4.12
CA ASP A 294 1.56 20.92 -5.44
C ASP A 294 0.23 20.24 -5.80
N LEU A 295 -0.03 19.03 -5.28
CA LEU A 295 -1.34 18.38 -5.33
C LEU A 295 -2.39 19.17 -4.55
N GLY A 296 -2.03 19.79 -3.42
CA GLY A 296 -2.94 20.65 -2.65
C GLY A 296 -3.02 20.29 -1.18
N TYR A 297 -2.46 19.14 -0.78
CA TYR A 297 -2.38 18.76 0.63
C TYR A 297 -1.67 19.84 1.45
N GLY A 298 -2.07 19.98 2.72
CA GLY A 298 -1.30 20.74 3.68
C GLY A 298 -0.04 19.97 4.12
N SER A 299 0.94 19.90 3.23
CA SER A 299 2.21 19.22 3.45
C SER A 299 3.27 20.13 4.11
N ALA A 300 4.00 19.56 5.07
CA ALA A 300 5.27 20.03 5.57
C ALA A 300 6.35 19.73 4.52
N SER A 301 7.20 20.70 4.23
CA SER A 301 8.32 20.56 3.29
C SER A 301 9.52 19.77 3.86
N VAL A 302 9.21 18.64 4.50
CA VAL A 302 10.14 17.69 5.12
C VAL A 302 10.23 16.43 4.26
N GLY A 303 11.34 15.72 4.34
CA GLY A 303 11.58 14.47 3.63
C GLY A 303 12.83 13.82 4.19
N GLU A 304 13.07 12.58 3.81
CA GLU A 304 14.27 11.83 4.17
C GLU A 304 15.50 12.41 3.47
N SER A 305 16.69 12.10 4.01
CA SER A 305 17.95 12.52 3.40
C SER A 305 18.09 11.85 2.05
N TYR A 306 18.38 12.63 1.02
CA TYR A 306 18.46 12.15 -0.35
C TYR A 306 19.60 12.86 -1.06
N ASP A 307 20.56 12.10 -1.56
CA ASP A 307 21.80 12.61 -2.14
C ASP A 307 21.73 12.53 -3.67
N LEU A 308 21.21 13.58 -4.30
CA LEU A 308 21.20 13.71 -5.75
C LEU A 308 22.56 14.26 -6.25
N PRO A 309 23.18 13.64 -7.28
CA PRO A 309 24.38 14.19 -7.89
C PRO A 309 24.15 15.63 -8.40
N LYS A 310 25.03 16.55 -7.99
CA LYS A 310 24.89 17.94 -8.42
C LYS A 310 25.07 18.06 -9.93
N GLY A 311 24.12 18.72 -10.59
CA GLY A 311 24.10 18.92 -12.03
C GLY A 311 23.30 17.84 -12.78
N THR A 312 22.56 16.98 -12.10
CA THR A 312 21.68 16.01 -12.76
C THR A 312 20.72 16.74 -13.72
N PRO A 313 20.67 16.36 -15.00
CA PRO A 313 19.79 16.97 -15.98
C PRO A 313 18.34 16.51 -15.77
N GLY A 314 17.41 17.45 -15.83
CA GLY A 314 15.97 17.18 -15.68
C GLY A 314 15.26 16.79 -16.98
N VAL A 315 15.94 16.06 -17.84
CA VAL A 315 15.31 15.47 -19.03
C VAL A 315 14.85 14.07 -18.67
N ALA A 316 13.74 13.61 -19.26
CA ALA A 316 13.42 12.19 -19.20
C ALA A 316 14.56 11.45 -19.90
N ALA A 317 15.35 10.74 -19.12
CA ALA A 317 16.59 10.19 -19.61
C ALA A 317 16.29 8.80 -20.18
N LYS A 318 16.73 8.57 -21.42
CA LYS A 318 16.43 7.32 -22.14
C LYS A 318 17.38 6.24 -21.66
N GLY A 319 17.01 5.63 -20.55
CA GLY A 319 17.86 4.74 -19.79
C GLY A 319 18.00 3.36 -20.43
N THR A 320 19.24 2.96 -20.71
CA THR A 320 19.60 1.54 -20.84
C THR A 320 19.75 0.94 -19.44
N ALA A 321 18.65 0.73 -18.72
CA ALA A 321 18.55 0.03 -17.42
C ALA A 321 19.72 0.30 -16.44
N SER A 322 19.55 1.25 -15.50
CA SER A 322 20.35 1.25 -14.27
C SER A 322 20.13 -0.12 -13.60
N SER A 323 21.20 -0.92 -13.53
CA SER A 323 21.13 -2.35 -13.25
C SER A 323 21.07 -2.71 -11.76
N GLU A 324 20.62 -1.81 -10.90
CA GLU A 324 20.80 -1.94 -9.44
C GLU A 324 19.50 -2.05 -8.63
N GLY A 325 18.32 -1.88 -9.24
CA GLY A 325 17.01 -1.94 -8.56
C GLY A 325 16.01 -2.95 -9.10
N LEU A 326 15.06 -3.35 -8.25
CA LEU A 326 13.88 -4.15 -8.59
C LEU A 326 12.86 -3.24 -9.29
N HIS A 327 12.49 -3.56 -10.54
CA HIS A 327 11.52 -2.80 -11.33
C HIS A 327 10.07 -3.07 -10.87
N ILE A 328 9.70 -2.52 -9.72
CA ILE A 328 8.36 -2.71 -9.13
C ILE A 328 7.25 -2.21 -10.06
N ALA A 329 7.49 -1.12 -10.79
CA ALA A 329 6.49 -0.54 -11.66
C ALA A 329 6.12 -1.38 -12.90
N SER A 330 6.92 -2.40 -13.20
CA SER A 330 6.57 -3.39 -14.23
C SER A 330 5.59 -4.47 -13.74
N MET A 331 5.42 -4.56 -12.42
CA MET A 331 4.61 -5.54 -11.70
C MET A 331 3.49 -4.86 -10.91
N GLU A 332 3.29 -3.54 -11.05
CA GLU A 332 2.23 -2.83 -10.37
C GLU A 332 1.06 -2.50 -11.31
N GLU A 333 -0.12 -2.26 -10.74
CA GLU A 333 -1.24 -1.66 -11.44
C GLU A 333 -1.74 -0.41 -10.71
N LEU A 334 -1.53 0.76 -11.32
CA LEU A 334 -2.02 2.03 -10.79
C LEU A 334 -3.52 2.20 -11.06
N LEU A 335 -4.30 2.25 -9.98
CA LEU A 335 -5.74 2.43 -10.02
C LEU A 335 -6.11 3.91 -10.08
N GLN A 336 -7.12 4.21 -10.90
CA GLN A 336 -7.67 5.55 -11.04
C GLN A 336 -8.95 5.72 -10.20
N PRO A 337 -9.33 6.96 -9.86
CA PRO A 337 -10.61 7.22 -9.21
C PRO A 337 -11.78 6.69 -10.03
N ILE A 338 -12.77 6.14 -9.34
CA ILE A 338 -14.03 5.65 -9.95
C ILE A 338 -15.24 6.48 -9.58
N GLY A 339 -15.04 7.48 -8.72
CA GLY A 339 -16.12 8.28 -8.22
C GLY A 339 -15.66 9.50 -7.45
N PHE A 340 -16.64 10.32 -7.14
CA PHE A 340 -16.48 11.60 -6.47
C PHE A 340 -17.34 11.64 -5.23
N VAL A 341 -16.86 12.34 -4.20
CA VAL A 341 -17.63 12.61 -3.00
C VAL A 341 -17.84 14.10 -2.85
N ASN A 342 -19.10 14.51 -2.80
CA ASN A 342 -19.50 15.86 -2.47
C ASN A 342 -19.47 16.01 -0.95
N ILE A 343 -18.48 16.72 -0.43
CA ILE A 343 -18.40 17.02 1.01
C ILE A 343 -19.38 18.15 1.33
N LYS A 344 -20.15 18.03 2.42
CA LYS A 344 -20.99 19.14 2.87
C LYS A 344 -20.13 20.16 3.60
N GLU A 345 -20.04 21.37 3.05
CA GLU A 345 -19.50 22.49 3.81
C GLU A 345 -20.41 22.77 5.04
N ASN A 346 -19.83 22.64 6.24
CA ASN A 346 -20.47 23.12 7.46
C ASN A 346 -20.59 24.65 7.39
N LYS A 347 -21.79 25.16 7.06
CA LYS A 347 -22.11 26.60 7.10
C LYS A 347 -22.22 27.16 8.51
#